data_AF-A0A497G4I1-F1
#
_entry.id   AF-A0A497G4I1-F1
#
_cell.length_a   1.000
_cell.length_b   1.000
_cell.length_c   1.000
_cell.angle_alpha   90.00
_cell.angle_beta   90.00
_cell.angle_gamma   90.00
#
_symmetry.space_group_name_H-M   'P 1'
#
loop_
_entity.id
_entity.type
_entity.pdbx_description
1 polymer ?
#
loop_
_entity_poly.entity_id
_entity_poly.type
_entity_poly.pdbx_seq_one_letter_code
_entity_poly.pdbx_strand_id
1 'polypeptide(L)'
;MTLKYSLSHLYTRVTALSSIRLTDTEKAIVKEYLNGLAPKEIAEKLKVSIKTVYKALSKYRKIQREKGQAVESRPKSITSKGGEILVNEEMLLRVLAKIIAEAFKELHLKNTVEVEYVKHAETKSQIDIEVLHALVKELSNLTEQLRELNKNLRSLRYIIKISELPTREEGAPETKVETLPSYLRENPWVEVLKRRSTESI
;
A
#
# COMPACT_ATOMS: atom_id res chain seq x y z
N MET A 1 -1.58 -31.39 -7.99
CA MET A 1 -2.65 -30.76 -8.82
C MET A 1 -2.40 -29.27 -9.10
N THR A 2 -1.14 -28.79 -9.08
CA THR A 2 -0.81 -27.34 -9.08
C THR A 2 -0.18 -26.80 -10.37
N LEU A 3 0.20 -27.67 -11.32
CA LEU A 3 0.89 -27.23 -12.55
C LEU A 3 -0.04 -26.74 -13.67
N LYS A 4 -1.36 -27.03 -13.61
CA LYS A 4 -2.31 -26.65 -14.67
C LYS A 4 -2.73 -25.16 -14.62
N TYR A 5 -2.66 -24.52 -13.45
CA TYR A 5 -3.05 -23.11 -13.27
C TYR A 5 -2.00 -22.09 -13.73
N SER A 6 -0.71 -22.45 -13.72
CA SER A 6 0.38 -21.56 -14.15
C SER A 6 0.41 -21.40 -15.67
N LEU A 7 0.21 -22.50 -16.40
CA LEU A 7 0.20 -22.52 -17.86
C LEU A 7 -1.03 -21.81 -18.45
N SER A 8 -2.21 -21.90 -17.82
CA SER A 8 -3.41 -21.23 -18.32
C SER A 8 -3.31 -19.70 -18.21
N HIS A 9 -2.71 -19.16 -17.14
CA HIS A 9 -2.47 -17.71 -17.03
C HIS A 9 -1.44 -17.18 -18.02
N LEU A 10 -0.40 -17.96 -18.33
CA LEU A 10 0.54 -17.62 -19.39
C LEU A 10 -0.13 -17.70 -20.78
N TYR A 11 -0.98 -18.70 -21.01
CA TYR A 11 -1.70 -18.86 -22.29
C TYR A 11 -2.72 -17.74 -22.54
N THR A 12 -3.47 -17.33 -21.51
CA THR A 12 -4.41 -16.18 -21.58
C THR A 12 -3.68 -14.84 -21.80
N ARG A 13 -2.46 -14.68 -21.27
CA ARG A 13 -1.65 -13.47 -21.49
C ARG A 13 -1.03 -13.43 -22.89
N VAL A 14 -0.64 -14.57 -23.45
CA VAL A 14 -0.10 -14.65 -24.81
C VAL A 14 -1.19 -14.44 -25.87
N THR A 15 -2.41 -14.95 -25.66
CA THR A 15 -3.54 -14.69 -26.57
C THR A 15 -4.03 -13.24 -26.55
N ALA A 16 -3.82 -12.49 -25.45
CA ALA A 16 -4.10 -11.06 -25.40
C ALA A 16 -3.19 -10.20 -26.32
N LEU A 17 -2.06 -10.73 -26.80
CA LEU A 17 -1.11 -10.05 -27.69
C LEU A 17 -1.58 -10.00 -29.15
N SER A 18 -2.48 -10.89 -29.59
CA SER A 18 -2.98 -10.91 -30.97
C SER A 18 -4.01 -9.81 -31.26
N SER A 19 -4.68 -9.28 -30.22
CA SER A 19 -5.68 -8.20 -30.34
C SER A 19 -5.08 -6.78 -30.26
N ILE A 20 -3.76 -6.66 -30.09
CA ILE A 20 -3.07 -5.40 -29.84
C ILE A 20 -2.43 -4.89 -31.14
N ARG A 21 -2.60 -3.59 -31.44
CA ARG A 21 -1.95 -2.88 -32.56
C ARG A 21 -0.42 -2.72 -32.37
N LEU A 22 0.28 -3.82 -32.15
CA LEU A 22 1.74 -3.91 -32.14
C LEU A 22 2.19 -4.61 -33.41
N THR A 23 3.33 -4.19 -33.98
CA THR A 23 3.98 -4.92 -35.08
C THR A 23 4.52 -6.26 -34.58
N ASP A 24 4.81 -7.20 -35.48
CA ASP A 24 5.24 -8.55 -35.07
C ASP A 24 6.55 -8.55 -34.26
N THR A 25 7.45 -7.62 -34.58
CA THR A 25 8.66 -7.34 -33.80
C THR A 25 8.36 -6.79 -32.40
N GLU A 26 7.38 -5.90 -32.28
CA GLU A 26 6.96 -5.33 -30.99
C GLU A 26 6.25 -6.39 -30.12
N LYS A 27 5.45 -7.28 -30.73
CA LYS A 27 4.84 -8.42 -30.04
C LYS A 27 5.91 -9.39 -29.51
N ALA A 28 6.92 -9.69 -30.30
CA ALA A 28 8.04 -10.53 -29.87
C ALA A 28 8.79 -9.91 -28.68
N ILE A 29 9.08 -8.61 -28.72
CA ILE A 29 9.70 -7.87 -27.61
C ILE A 29 8.85 -7.98 -26.33
N VAL A 30 7.55 -7.75 -26.43
CA VAL A 30 6.65 -7.80 -25.26
C VAL A 30 6.55 -9.23 -24.71
N LYS A 31 6.53 -10.25 -25.58
CA LYS A 31 6.52 -11.66 -25.16
C LYS A 31 7.76 -12.00 -24.32
N GLU A 32 8.94 -11.62 -24.79
CA GLU A 32 10.20 -11.85 -24.07
C GLU A 32 10.28 -11.05 -22.75
N TYR A 33 9.74 -9.82 -22.73
CA TYR A 33 9.61 -9.05 -21.50
C TYR A 33 8.67 -9.70 -20.47
N LEU A 34 7.54 -10.27 -20.92
CA LEU A 34 6.62 -10.99 -20.04
C LEU A 34 7.22 -12.30 -19.51
N ASN A 35 8.18 -12.88 -20.21
CA ASN A 35 8.99 -14.01 -19.73
C ASN A 35 10.06 -13.60 -18.71
N GLY A 36 10.22 -12.29 -18.42
CA GLY A 36 11.10 -11.78 -17.37
C GLY A 36 12.50 -11.36 -17.83
N LEU A 37 12.78 -11.32 -19.13
CA LEU A 37 14.10 -10.90 -19.64
C LEU A 37 14.31 -9.39 -19.50
N ALA A 38 15.56 -8.99 -19.26
CA ALA A 38 15.91 -7.57 -19.16
C ALA A 38 15.89 -6.90 -20.55
N PRO A 39 15.59 -5.60 -20.65
CA PRO A 39 15.54 -4.89 -21.94
C PRO A 39 16.83 -4.99 -22.79
N LYS A 40 17.99 -5.14 -22.14
CA LYS A 40 19.28 -5.36 -22.81
C LYS A 40 19.37 -6.75 -23.45
N GLU A 41 18.98 -7.78 -22.72
CA GLU A 41 18.98 -9.17 -23.20
C GLU A 41 17.97 -9.37 -24.34
N ILE A 42 16.81 -8.70 -24.25
CA ILE A 42 15.80 -8.72 -25.32
C ILE A 42 16.36 -8.09 -26.60
N ALA A 43 17.10 -6.98 -26.47
CA ALA A 43 17.72 -6.30 -27.60
C ALA A 43 18.74 -7.19 -28.32
N GLU A 44 19.59 -7.88 -27.56
CA GLU A 44 20.58 -8.82 -28.09
C GLU A 44 19.92 -10.04 -28.74
N LYS A 45 18.96 -10.66 -28.04
CA LYS A 45 18.24 -11.86 -28.52
C LYS A 45 17.46 -11.60 -29.81
N LEU A 46 16.80 -10.46 -29.91
CA LEU A 46 16.00 -10.10 -31.09
C LEU A 46 16.79 -9.33 -32.16
N LYS A 47 18.07 -9.03 -31.92
CA LYS A 47 18.94 -8.20 -32.77
C LYS A 47 18.32 -6.84 -33.11
N VAL A 48 17.78 -6.17 -32.10
CA VAL A 48 17.07 -4.89 -32.24
C VAL A 48 17.70 -3.87 -31.28
N SER A 49 17.70 -2.57 -31.65
CA SER A 49 18.22 -1.53 -30.75
C SER A 49 17.46 -1.49 -29.41
N ILE A 50 18.18 -1.23 -28.32
CA ILE A 50 17.60 -1.07 -26.98
C ILE A 50 16.49 0.01 -26.97
N LYS A 51 16.66 1.07 -27.77
CA LYS A 51 15.65 2.14 -27.93
C LYS A 51 14.32 1.62 -28.48
N THR A 52 14.37 0.69 -29.43
CA THR A 52 13.17 0.05 -29.99
C THR A 52 12.49 -0.84 -28.95
N VAL A 53 13.27 -1.52 -28.10
CA VAL A 53 12.72 -2.30 -26.97
C VAL A 53 11.92 -1.39 -26.04
N TYR A 54 12.50 -0.27 -25.60
CA TYR A 54 11.77 0.69 -24.76
C TYR A 54 10.55 1.30 -25.45
N LYS A 55 10.64 1.60 -26.76
CA LYS A 55 9.51 2.13 -27.54
C LYS A 55 8.36 1.11 -27.60
N ALA A 56 8.66 -0.16 -27.83
CA ALA A 56 7.68 -1.24 -27.84
C ALA A 56 7.01 -1.43 -26.48
N LEU A 57 7.80 -1.42 -25.39
CA LEU A 57 7.27 -1.52 -24.03
C LEU A 57 6.42 -0.31 -23.63
N SER A 58 6.80 0.89 -24.05
CA SER A 58 6.01 2.11 -23.85
C SER A 58 4.65 2.03 -24.54
N LYS A 59 4.63 1.57 -25.81
CA LYS A 59 3.39 1.31 -26.55
C LYS A 59 2.53 0.27 -25.84
N TYR A 60 3.12 -0.84 -25.40
CA TYR A 60 2.41 -1.89 -24.66
C TYR A 60 1.75 -1.35 -23.38
N ARG A 61 2.48 -0.60 -22.55
CA ARG A 61 1.93 0.01 -21.31
C ARG A 61 0.80 1.00 -21.60
N LYS A 62 0.91 1.78 -22.67
CA LYS A 62 -0.17 2.68 -23.11
C LYS A 62 -1.43 1.89 -23.45
N ILE A 63 -1.30 0.83 -24.24
CA ILE A 63 -2.43 0.00 -24.65
C ILE A 63 -3.04 -0.75 -23.45
N GLN A 64 -2.24 -1.19 -22.49
CA GLN A 64 -2.76 -1.81 -21.27
C GLN A 64 -3.60 -0.84 -20.43
N ARG A 65 -3.22 0.44 -20.36
CA ARG A 65 -4.04 1.49 -19.71
C ARG A 65 -5.35 1.75 -20.46
N GLU A 66 -5.28 1.82 -21.80
CA GLU A 66 -6.46 1.99 -22.65
C GLU A 66 -7.40 0.78 -22.59
N LYS A 67 -6.88 -0.45 -22.50
CA LYS A 67 -7.68 -1.67 -22.29
C LYS A 67 -8.31 -1.72 -20.89
N GLY A 68 -7.62 -1.23 -19.87
CA GLY A 68 -8.18 -1.05 -18.52
C GLY A 68 -9.34 -0.04 -18.49
N GLN A 69 -9.31 0.98 -19.35
CA GLN A 69 -10.41 1.93 -19.55
C GLN A 69 -11.52 1.40 -20.49
N ALA A 70 -11.20 0.50 -21.42
CA ALA A 70 -12.15 -0.04 -22.40
C ALA A 70 -13.20 -1.01 -21.80
N VAL A 71 -12.99 -1.50 -20.57
CA VAL A 71 -14.02 -2.28 -19.86
C VAL A 71 -15.16 -1.39 -19.35
N GLU A 72 -14.98 -0.06 -19.31
CA GLU A 72 -15.98 0.87 -18.76
C GLU A 72 -16.61 1.85 -19.75
N SER A 73 -16.35 1.83 -21.05
CA SER A 73 -17.11 2.75 -21.94
C SER A 73 -17.11 2.45 -23.45
N ARG A 74 -18.33 2.45 -24.01
CA ARG A 74 -18.69 2.87 -25.37
C ARG A 74 -19.47 4.20 -25.25
N PRO A 75 -19.52 5.12 -26.24
CA PRO A 75 -18.56 5.51 -27.27
C PRO A 75 -18.06 6.97 -27.10
N LYS A 76 -17.05 7.32 -27.91
CA LYS A 76 -16.47 8.64 -28.23
C LYS A 76 -17.28 9.90 -27.84
N SER A 77 -16.62 10.81 -27.13
CA SER A 77 -16.55 12.24 -27.49
C SER A 77 -15.26 12.84 -26.91
N ILE A 78 -14.46 13.47 -27.78
CA ILE A 78 -14.22 14.92 -27.84
C ILE A 78 -13.32 15.42 -26.69
N THR A 79 -12.22 16.02 -27.11
CA THR A 79 -11.30 16.88 -26.36
C THR A 79 -11.94 17.69 -25.23
N SER A 80 -11.36 17.64 -24.03
CA SER A 80 -11.51 18.65 -22.96
C SER A 80 -10.34 18.41 -21.97
N LYS A 81 -9.40 19.32 -21.72
CA LYS A 81 -9.49 20.61 -21.00
C LYS A 81 -10.44 20.56 -19.81
N GLY A 82 -9.86 20.60 -18.60
CA GLY A 82 -10.41 21.08 -17.34
C GLY A 82 -11.91 20.84 -17.07
N GLY A 83 -12.20 19.89 -16.20
CA GLY A 83 -13.51 19.73 -15.59
C GLY A 83 -13.39 18.77 -14.42
N GLU A 84 -13.47 19.31 -13.20
CA GLU A 84 -13.57 18.52 -11.98
C GLU A 84 -14.85 17.67 -12.07
N ILE A 85 -14.70 16.36 -11.93
CA ILE A 85 -15.82 15.43 -11.85
C ILE A 85 -16.44 15.64 -10.47
N LEU A 86 -17.48 16.46 -10.38
CA LEU A 86 -18.35 16.55 -9.21
C LEU A 86 -19.13 15.23 -9.10
N VAL A 87 -18.52 14.26 -8.42
CA VAL A 87 -19.22 13.03 -8.05
C VAL A 87 -20.23 13.39 -6.96
N ASN A 88 -21.51 13.15 -7.20
CA ASN A 88 -22.56 13.40 -6.22
C ASN A 88 -22.34 12.47 -5.00
N GLU A 89 -21.94 13.06 -3.88
CA GLU A 89 -21.63 12.37 -2.63
C GLU A 89 -22.78 11.47 -2.16
N GLU A 90 -24.03 11.89 -2.37
CA GLU A 90 -25.21 11.11 -2.02
C GLU A 90 -25.31 9.80 -2.81
N MET A 91 -24.85 9.81 -4.07
CA MET A 91 -24.87 8.62 -4.92
C MET A 91 -23.80 7.62 -4.48
N LEU A 92 -22.62 8.11 -4.07
CA LEU A 92 -21.57 7.28 -3.48
C LEU A 92 -22.02 6.65 -2.17
N LEU A 93 -22.64 7.44 -1.29
CA LEU A 93 -23.16 6.94 -0.01
C LEU A 93 -24.23 5.86 -0.21
N ARG A 94 -25.11 6.01 -1.21
CA ARG A 94 -26.10 4.97 -1.56
C ARG A 94 -25.47 3.69 -2.10
N VAL A 95 -24.42 3.80 -2.91
CA VAL A 95 -23.67 2.65 -3.43
C VAL A 95 -22.94 1.93 -2.29
N LEU A 96 -22.27 2.68 -1.41
CA LEU A 96 -21.59 2.12 -0.24
C LEU A 96 -22.58 1.45 0.71
N ALA A 97 -23.74 2.05 0.98
CA ALA A 97 -24.78 1.46 1.83
C ALA A 97 -25.28 0.12 1.27
N LYS A 98 -25.44 0.01 -0.05
CA LYS A 98 -25.82 -1.26 -0.70
C LYS A 98 -24.72 -2.31 -0.57
N ILE A 99 -23.45 -1.95 -0.80
CA ILE A 99 -22.31 -2.86 -0.67
C ILE A 99 -22.21 -3.38 0.77
N ILE A 100 -22.37 -2.50 1.76
CA ILE A 100 -22.35 -2.87 3.17
C ILE A 100 -23.51 -3.81 3.49
N ALA A 101 -24.74 -3.49 3.06
CA ALA A 101 -25.91 -4.35 3.29
C ALA A 101 -25.75 -5.75 2.66
N GLU A 102 -25.20 -5.83 1.45
CA GLU A 102 -24.88 -7.09 0.76
C GLU A 102 -23.85 -7.91 1.56
N ALA A 103 -22.77 -7.27 2.00
CA ALA A 103 -21.72 -7.91 2.79
C ALA A 103 -22.22 -8.43 4.15
N PHE A 104 -23.09 -7.68 4.83
CA PHE A 104 -23.74 -8.14 6.06
C PHE A 104 -24.69 -9.31 5.82
N LYS A 105 -25.43 -9.31 4.70
CA LYS A 105 -26.30 -10.43 4.32
C LYS A 105 -25.51 -11.71 4.04
N GLU A 106 -24.36 -11.61 3.38
CA GLU A 106 -23.45 -12.74 3.16
C GLU A 106 -22.83 -13.30 4.45
N LEU A 107 -22.52 -12.42 5.41
CA LEU A 107 -22.03 -12.84 6.74
C LEU A 107 -23.12 -13.55 7.56
N HIS A 108 -24.35 -13.03 7.54
CA HIS A 108 -25.46 -13.69 8.22
C HIS A 108 -25.81 -15.04 7.59
N LEU A 109 -25.79 -15.17 6.26
CA LEU A 109 -26.03 -16.46 5.60
C LEU A 109 -24.99 -17.52 5.97
N LYS A 110 -23.71 -17.14 6.07
CA LYS A 110 -22.64 -18.06 6.51
C LYS A 110 -22.83 -18.50 7.96
N ASN A 111 -23.21 -17.59 8.85
CA ASN A 111 -23.51 -17.95 10.24
C ASN A 111 -24.81 -18.77 10.36
N THR A 112 -25.85 -18.53 9.55
CA THR A 112 -27.11 -19.29 9.65
C THR A 112 -27.02 -20.69 9.04
N VAL A 113 -26.22 -20.88 7.98
CA VAL A 113 -25.97 -22.22 7.41
C VAL A 113 -25.12 -23.08 8.35
N GLU A 114 -24.22 -22.48 9.14
CA GLU A 114 -23.51 -23.18 10.21
C GLU A 114 -24.41 -23.50 11.43
N VAL A 115 -25.47 -22.72 11.68
CA VAL A 115 -26.39 -22.93 12.82
C VAL A 115 -27.37 -24.10 12.61
N GLU A 116 -27.66 -24.50 11.37
CA GLU A 116 -28.61 -25.61 11.11
C GLU A 116 -28.01 -27.01 11.34
N TYR A 117 -26.67 -27.14 11.42
CA TYR A 117 -25.97 -28.38 11.75
C TYR A 117 -25.57 -28.51 13.24
N VAL A 118 -26.03 -27.61 14.12
CA VAL A 118 -25.63 -27.57 15.55
C VAL A 118 -26.71 -28.14 16.50
N LYS A 119 -27.71 -28.87 15.98
CA LYS A 119 -28.66 -29.62 16.83
C LYS A 119 -28.10 -30.90 17.48
N HIS A 120 -26.81 -31.20 17.27
CA HIS A 120 -26.12 -32.32 17.91
C HIS A 120 -24.80 -31.89 18.54
N ALA A 121 -24.82 -30.95 19.51
CA ALA A 121 -23.68 -30.68 20.38
C ALA A 121 -24.07 -30.00 21.70
N GLU A 122 -25.19 -30.39 22.30
CA GLU A 122 -25.37 -30.24 23.75
C GLU A 122 -24.40 -31.22 24.42
N THR A 123 -23.12 -30.85 24.59
CA THR A 123 -22.11 -31.47 25.52
C THR A 123 -20.68 -30.95 25.29
N LYS A 124 -20.45 -29.64 25.09
CA LYS A 124 -19.07 -29.10 25.15
C LYS A 124 -18.93 -27.62 25.51
N SER A 125 -19.90 -27.04 26.22
CA SER A 125 -19.80 -25.71 26.82
C SER A 125 -19.47 -25.81 28.31
N GLN A 126 -18.33 -26.41 28.62
CA GLN A 126 -17.66 -26.26 29.91
C GLN A 126 -16.21 -25.91 29.61
N ILE A 127 -16.02 -24.79 28.92
CA ILE A 127 -14.79 -24.03 29.08
C ILE A 127 -14.91 -23.48 30.50
N ASP A 128 -14.15 -24.05 31.42
CA ASP A 128 -14.26 -23.77 32.85
C ASP A 128 -14.30 -22.26 33.09
N ILE A 129 -15.43 -21.79 33.63
CA ILE A 129 -15.67 -20.39 33.99
C ILE A 129 -14.53 -19.87 34.88
N GLU A 130 -13.91 -20.77 35.64
CA GLU A 130 -12.73 -20.52 36.47
C GLU A 130 -11.48 -20.15 35.65
N VAL A 131 -11.23 -20.80 34.52
CA VAL A 131 -10.10 -20.48 33.63
C VAL A 131 -10.32 -19.12 32.96
N LEU A 132 -11.54 -18.83 32.54
CA LEU A 132 -11.90 -17.51 32.00
C LEU A 132 -11.75 -16.41 33.07
N HIS A 133 -12.21 -16.67 34.29
CA HIS A 133 -12.07 -15.73 35.40
C HIS A 133 -10.59 -15.51 35.78
N ALA A 134 -9.78 -16.59 35.79
CA ALA A 134 -8.34 -16.51 36.01
C ALA A 134 -7.63 -15.68 34.93
N LEU A 135 -7.98 -15.88 33.65
CA LEU A 135 -7.45 -15.07 32.55
C LEU A 135 -7.86 -13.61 32.65
N VAL A 136 -9.12 -13.32 32.99
CA VAL A 136 -9.59 -11.93 33.21
C VAL A 136 -8.83 -11.28 34.36
N LYS A 137 -8.57 -12.03 35.44
CA LYS A 137 -7.75 -11.56 36.57
C LYS A 137 -6.32 -11.24 36.12
N GLU A 138 -5.67 -12.13 35.38
CA GLU A 138 -4.31 -11.89 34.86
C GLU A 138 -4.27 -10.70 33.89
N LEU A 139 -5.28 -10.54 33.02
CA LEU A 139 -5.39 -9.38 32.14
C LEU A 139 -5.58 -8.09 32.96
N SER A 140 -6.41 -8.10 34.01
CA SER A 140 -6.60 -6.93 34.87
C SER A 140 -5.30 -6.53 35.59
N ASN A 141 -4.57 -7.51 36.12
CA ASN A 141 -3.26 -7.31 36.74
C ASN A 141 -2.25 -6.73 35.74
N LEU A 142 -2.19 -7.27 34.52
CA LEU A 142 -1.32 -6.75 33.45
C LEU A 142 -1.69 -5.31 33.07
N THR A 143 -2.98 -4.98 32.99
CA THR A 143 -3.40 -3.59 32.71
C THR A 143 -3.00 -2.63 33.83
N GLU A 144 -3.02 -3.07 35.09
CA GLU A 144 -2.57 -2.28 36.22
C GLU A 144 -1.05 -2.08 36.20
N GLN A 145 -0.28 -3.14 35.93
CA GLN A 145 1.17 -3.06 35.75
C GLN A 145 1.56 -2.12 34.61
N LEU A 146 0.88 -2.19 33.47
CA LEU A 146 1.10 -1.27 32.36
C LEU A 146 0.75 0.18 32.72
N ARG A 147 -0.29 0.39 33.54
CA ARG A 147 -0.66 1.73 34.01
C ARG A 147 0.40 2.31 34.92
N GLU A 148 0.90 1.54 35.88
CA GLU A 148 1.94 1.98 36.80
C GLU A 148 3.28 2.19 36.07
N LEU A 149 3.63 1.32 35.12
CA LEU A 149 4.81 1.52 34.27
C LEU A 149 4.69 2.82 33.47
N ASN A 150 3.54 3.08 32.85
CA ASN A 150 3.31 4.34 32.12
C ASN A 150 3.39 5.57 33.02
N LYS A 151 2.89 5.47 34.26
CA LYS A 151 3.02 6.53 35.26
C LYS A 151 4.49 6.75 35.64
N ASN A 152 5.25 5.69 35.87
CA ASN A 152 6.68 5.77 36.15
C ASN A 152 7.47 6.37 34.99
N LEU A 153 7.17 5.98 33.74
CA LEU A 153 7.78 6.57 32.55
C LEU A 153 7.44 8.07 32.41
N ARG A 154 6.21 8.48 32.75
CA ARG A 154 5.84 9.90 32.78
C ARG A 154 6.58 10.66 33.87
N SER A 155 6.72 10.08 35.06
CA SER A 155 7.49 10.65 36.16
C SER A 155 8.97 10.80 35.79
N LEU A 156 9.58 9.76 35.22
CA LEU A 156 10.96 9.82 34.73
C LEU A 156 11.13 10.84 33.61
N ARG A 157 10.21 10.88 32.64
CA ARG A 157 10.20 11.91 31.60
C ARG A 157 10.09 13.31 32.18
N TYR A 158 9.29 13.51 33.23
CA TYR A 158 9.18 14.78 33.91
C TYR A 158 10.47 15.16 34.65
N ILE A 159 11.09 14.21 35.36
CA ILE A 159 12.38 14.39 36.03
C ILE A 159 13.48 14.73 35.02
N ILE A 160 13.57 13.98 33.92
CA ILE A 160 14.52 14.22 32.82
C ILE A 160 14.28 15.60 32.22
N LYS A 161 13.02 15.96 31.94
CA LYS A 161 12.68 17.28 31.41
C LYS A 161 13.06 18.41 32.39
N ILE A 162 12.95 18.19 33.70
CA ILE A 162 13.43 19.15 34.70
C ILE A 162 14.96 19.24 34.69
N SER A 163 15.67 18.12 34.57
CA SER A 163 17.14 18.14 34.46
C SER A 163 17.65 18.71 33.12
N GLU A 164 16.82 18.68 32.08
CA GLU A 164 17.08 19.30 30.76
C GLU A 164 16.66 20.77 30.69
N LEU A 165 15.95 21.30 31.70
CA LEU A 165 15.80 22.75 31.82
C LEU A 165 17.19 23.33 32.05
N PRO A 166 17.59 24.40 31.34
CA PRO A 166 18.90 24.99 31.48
C PRO A 166 19.05 25.45 32.92
N THR A 167 19.82 24.69 33.69
CA THR A 167 20.41 25.18 34.93
C THR A 167 21.25 26.36 34.47
N ARG A 168 20.87 27.56 34.91
CA ARG A 168 21.49 28.83 34.57
C ARG A 168 22.98 28.76 34.93
N GLU A 169 23.77 28.29 33.98
CA GLU A 169 25.22 28.36 33.95
C GLU A 169 25.57 29.22 32.74
N GLU A 170 26.33 30.26 33.03
CA GLU A 170 26.69 31.36 32.15
C GLU A 170 27.59 30.91 30.99
N GLY A 171 27.36 31.41 29.77
CA GLY A 171 28.28 31.18 28.67
C GLY A 171 27.79 31.49 27.25
N ALA A 172 27.71 32.78 26.90
CA ALA A 172 27.84 33.40 25.57
C ALA A 172 26.87 33.02 24.40
N PRO A 173 26.55 34.00 23.51
CA PRO A 173 25.54 33.83 22.46
C PRO A 173 26.17 33.50 21.10
N GLU A 174 25.83 32.38 20.48
CA GLU A 174 26.12 32.15 19.06
C GLU A 174 24.83 32.07 18.22
N THR A 175 24.53 33.25 17.73
CA THR A 175 23.66 33.65 16.61
C THR A 175 23.66 32.71 15.38
N LYS A 176 22.51 32.73 14.66
CA LYS A 176 22.26 32.36 13.25
C LYS A 176 21.69 30.96 12.93
N VAL A 177 20.58 30.56 13.56
CA VAL A 177 19.73 29.45 13.03
C VAL A 177 18.37 29.94 12.51
N GLU A 178 18.05 31.24 12.61
CA GLU A 178 16.74 31.77 12.20
C GLU A 178 16.57 32.09 10.70
N THR A 179 17.61 31.94 9.86
CA THR A 179 17.55 32.37 8.45
C THR A 179 17.20 31.29 7.43
N LEU A 180 16.76 30.10 7.86
CA LEU A 180 16.33 29.06 6.92
C LEU A 180 14.79 28.96 6.89
N PRO A 181 14.16 29.17 5.71
CA PRO A 181 12.73 28.99 5.52
C PRO A 181 12.24 27.60 5.99
N SER A 182 11.00 27.53 6.48
CA SER A 182 10.42 26.33 7.11
C SER A 182 10.52 25.07 6.24
N TYR A 183 10.35 25.19 4.92
CA TYR A 183 10.42 24.08 3.97
C TYR A 183 11.86 23.55 3.71
N LEU A 184 12.90 24.22 4.19
CA LEU A 184 14.29 23.74 4.09
C LEU A 184 14.81 23.15 5.40
N ARG A 185 14.08 23.28 6.51
CA ARG A 185 14.49 22.73 7.81
C ARG A 185 14.46 21.21 7.86
N GLU A 186 13.53 20.58 7.15
CA GLU A 186 13.35 19.13 7.13
C GLU A 186 13.88 18.48 5.84
N ASN A 187 14.65 19.22 5.03
CA ASN A 187 15.19 18.68 3.79
C ASN A 187 16.48 17.89 4.08
N PRO A 188 16.49 16.55 3.90
CA PRO A 188 17.63 15.71 4.25
C PRO A 188 18.89 16.00 3.42
N TRP A 189 18.76 16.68 2.28
CA TRP A 189 19.89 17.05 1.43
C TRP A 189 20.66 18.27 1.94
N VAL A 190 20.09 19.09 2.82
CA VAL A 190 20.74 20.31 3.33
C VAL A 190 21.94 19.97 4.21
N GLU A 191 21.84 18.92 5.02
CA GLU A 191 22.98 18.43 5.81
C GLU A 191 24.08 17.83 4.94
N VAL A 192 23.69 17.07 3.91
CA VAL A 192 24.62 16.45 2.96
C VAL A 192 25.42 17.51 2.20
N LEU A 193 24.77 18.60 1.80
CA LEU A 193 25.42 19.73 1.11
C LEU A 193 26.35 20.51 2.05
N LYS A 194 25.98 20.72 3.31
CA LYS A 194 26.87 21.37 4.31
C LYS A 194 28.14 20.56 4.57
N ARG A 195 28.04 19.23 4.64
CA ARG A 195 29.20 18.35 4.84
C ARG A 195 30.14 18.39 3.63
N ARG A 196 29.60 18.35 2.41
CA ARG A 196 30.43 18.46 1.19
C ARG A 196 31.11 19.81 1.03
N SER A 197 30.51 20.91 1.47
CA SER A 197 31.14 22.24 1.38
C SER A 197 32.28 22.41 2.37
N THR A 198 32.28 21.67 3.48
CA THR A 198 33.34 21.72 4.50
C THR A 198 34.49 20.75 4.21
N GLU A 199 34.24 19.69 3.42
CA GLU A 199 35.25 18.74 2.94
C GLU A 199 36.02 19.22 1.69
N SER A 200 35.60 20.33 1.06
CA SER A 200 36.24 20.89 -0.15
C SER A 200 37.25 22.02 0.16
N ILE A 201 37.81 22.05 1.37
CA ILE A 201 38.86 22.98 1.80
C ILE A 201 40.10 22.19 2.20
#